data_AF-A0A8H6FSY0-F1
#
_entry.id   AF-A0A8H6FSY0-F1
#
_cell.length_a   1.000
_cell.length_b   1.000
_cell.length_c   1.000
_cell.angle_alpha   90.00
_cell.angle_beta   90.00
_cell.angle_gamma   90.00
#
_symmetry.space_group_name_H-M   'P 1'
#
loop_
_entity.id
_entity.type
_entity.pdbx_description
1 polymer ?
#
loop_
_entity_poly.entity_id
_entity_poly.type
_entity_poly.pdbx_seq_one_letter_code
_entity_poly.pdbx_strand_id
1 'polypeptide(L)'
;MRSTIILSSLASLAAAAPAAAPSPAPSSSSCASQTAQPGGYGPKSTNPDTAEAFLANQVYSNAASSAVTPPGYAQSFVNLQAATTTSNYLTYYDLQSYDPSVCKAKCDAVTGCTAFNLYFERDPSVLPDASACPNPSSFTNVKCSLWGTALTSATATNSGQYRASFHVVIAGSNGYNKLPPAQPGFDGPTPLTGAIIAPDGSTYIGVRFQAGSTLNTTFCASECAATTANDRSTPKADGTYMPCNFFNAWVGVLGGVVDGTHCAEYTQPWGKPYDTNYGQMRGNQVYSVTQSYGYSLNPQDSGKVSATNA
;
A
#
# COMPACT_ATOMS: atom_id res chain seq x y z
N MET A 1 -44.02 -15.09 69.20
CA MET A 1 -44.35 -16.09 68.17
C MET A 1 -43.38 -15.88 67.00
N ARG A 2 -42.34 -16.71 66.93
CA ARG A 2 -41.37 -16.76 65.83
C ARG A 2 -41.76 -17.93 64.93
N SER A 3 -42.07 -17.68 63.67
CA SER A 3 -42.27 -18.73 62.66
C SER A 3 -41.34 -18.42 61.49
N THR A 4 -40.30 -19.24 61.38
CA THR A 4 -39.29 -19.21 60.34
C THR A 4 -39.76 -20.12 59.21
N ILE A 5 -40.00 -19.55 58.03
CA ILE A 5 -40.35 -20.29 56.81
C ILE A 5 -39.04 -20.78 56.19
N ILE A 6 -38.88 -22.10 56.10
CA ILE A 6 -37.77 -22.76 55.40
C ILE A 6 -38.21 -22.96 53.95
N LEU A 7 -37.60 -22.21 53.01
CA LEU A 7 -37.70 -22.53 51.58
C LEU A 7 -36.68 -23.62 51.24
N SER A 8 -37.17 -24.78 50.82
CA SER A 8 -36.40 -25.88 50.24
C SER A 8 -36.08 -25.59 48.77
N SER A 9 -34.79 -25.48 48.43
CA SER A 9 -34.30 -25.39 47.06
C SER A 9 -34.18 -26.79 46.44
N LEU A 10 -34.93 -27.04 45.37
CA LEU A 10 -34.77 -28.21 44.51
C LEU A 10 -33.64 -27.95 43.51
N ALA A 11 -32.50 -28.62 43.68
CA ALA A 11 -31.43 -28.67 42.69
C ALA A 11 -31.76 -29.71 41.61
N SER A 12 -31.96 -29.28 40.36
CA SER A 12 -32.02 -30.18 39.21
C SER A 12 -30.60 -30.59 38.80
N LEU A 13 -30.30 -31.89 38.83
CA LEU A 13 -29.09 -32.44 38.20
C LEU A 13 -29.34 -32.59 36.70
N ALA A 14 -28.71 -31.74 35.89
CA ALA A 14 -28.55 -32.00 34.46
C ALA A 14 -27.39 -32.98 34.27
N ALA A 15 -27.67 -34.17 33.73
CA ALA A 15 -26.65 -35.13 33.35
C ALA A 15 -25.86 -34.61 32.13
N ALA A 16 -24.55 -34.42 32.29
CA ALA A 16 -23.67 -34.08 31.18
C ALA A 16 -23.45 -35.32 30.30
N ALA A 17 -23.71 -35.19 29.00
CA ALA A 17 -23.31 -36.20 28.01
C ALA A 17 -21.77 -36.27 27.93
N PRO A 18 -21.17 -37.46 27.77
CA PRO A 18 -19.73 -37.58 27.66
C PRO A 18 -19.25 -36.87 26.38
N ALA A 19 -18.26 -35.99 26.53
CA ALA A 19 -17.53 -35.40 25.42
C ALA A 19 -16.87 -36.51 24.60
N ALA A 20 -17.12 -36.53 23.28
CA ALA A 20 -16.43 -37.42 22.37
C ALA A 20 -14.91 -37.17 22.44
N ALA A 21 -14.13 -38.24 22.60
CA ALA A 21 -12.68 -38.16 22.61
C ALA A 21 -12.17 -37.54 21.29
N PRO A 22 -11.11 -36.70 21.33
CA PRO A 22 -10.48 -36.22 20.11
C PRO A 22 -9.93 -37.42 19.32
N SER A 23 -10.32 -37.51 18.04
CA SER A 23 -9.79 -38.54 17.15
C SER A 23 -8.27 -38.43 17.04
N PRO A 24 -7.54 -39.56 16.99
CA PRO A 24 -6.08 -39.53 16.84
C PRO A 24 -5.71 -38.81 15.54
N ALA A 25 -4.70 -37.95 15.61
CA ALA A 25 -4.13 -37.30 14.44
C ALA A 25 -3.74 -38.37 13.40
N PRO A 26 -4.20 -38.28 12.14
CA PRO A 26 -3.89 -39.29 11.14
C PRO A 26 -2.37 -39.33 10.92
N SER A 27 -1.81 -40.54 10.92
CA SER A 27 -0.40 -40.80 10.70
C SER A 27 0.05 -40.29 9.33
N SER A 28 1.31 -39.87 9.22
CA SER A 28 1.97 -39.31 8.02
C SER A 28 1.85 -40.14 6.74
N SER A 29 1.47 -41.42 6.81
CA SER A 29 1.16 -42.28 5.66
C SER A 29 -0.11 -41.90 4.89
N SER A 30 -1.02 -41.14 5.51
CA SER A 30 -2.32 -40.76 4.96
C SER A 30 -2.28 -39.65 3.91
N CYS A 31 -1.22 -38.84 3.93
CA CYS A 31 -1.01 -37.75 2.97
C CYS A 31 -0.32 -38.18 1.68
N ALA A 32 0.25 -39.40 1.63
CA ALA A 32 1.04 -39.88 0.50
C ALA A 32 0.22 -40.08 -0.79
N SER A 33 -1.09 -40.31 -0.67
CA SER A 33 -2.02 -40.45 -1.81
C SER A 33 -2.52 -39.12 -2.37
N GLN A 34 -2.19 -37.99 -1.72
CA GLN A 34 -2.67 -36.68 -2.13
C GLN A 34 -1.81 -36.08 -3.25
N THR A 35 -2.43 -35.23 -4.07
CA THR A 35 -1.74 -34.55 -5.18
C THR A 35 -0.75 -33.52 -4.63
N ALA A 36 0.51 -33.65 -5.00
CA ALA A 36 1.55 -32.67 -4.66
C ALA A 36 1.21 -31.29 -5.21
N GLN A 37 1.37 -30.26 -4.38
CA GLN A 37 1.24 -28.88 -4.80
C GLN A 37 2.58 -28.39 -5.39
N PRO A 38 2.56 -27.42 -6.31
CA PRO A 38 3.79 -26.78 -6.77
C PRO A 38 4.46 -26.11 -5.56
N GLY A 39 5.61 -26.64 -5.14
CA GLY A 39 6.33 -26.18 -3.95
C GLY A 39 6.78 -24.71 -4.06
N GLY A 40 7.26 -24.17 -2.95
CA GLY A 40 7.72 -22.78 -2.85
C GLY A 40 9.20 -22.65 -2.48
N TYR A 41 9.78 -21.50 -2.81
CA TYR A 41 11.20 -21.19 -2.56
C TYR A 41 11.45 -20.45 -1.24
N GLY A 42 10.41 -20.12 -0.49
CA GLY A 42 10.53 -19.37 0.76
C GLY A 42 11.14 -20.19 1.90
N PRO A 43 11.70 -19.54 2.94
CA PRO A 43 12.18 -20.23 4.13
C PRO A 43 11.05 -21.03 4.78
N LYS A 44 11.27 -22.32 5.06
CA LYS A 44 10.25 -23.19 5.66
C LYS A 44 10.15 -22.92 7.17
N SER A 45 8.92 -22.75 7.67
CA SER A 45 8.65 -22.75 9.11
C SER A 45 8.43 -24.19 9.59
N THR A 46 9.46 -24.83 10.16
CA THR A 46 9.40 -26.27 10.52
C THR A 46 9.27 -26.57 12.01
N ASN A 47 9.52 -25.60 12.90
CA ASN A 47 9.63 -25.85 14.34
C ASN A 47 8.88 -24.78 15.17
N PRO A 48 7.57 -24.94 15.41
CA PRO A 48 6.68 -25.94 14.81
C PRO A 48 6.12 -25.50 13.43
N ASP A 49 5.67 -26.45 12.61
CA ASP A 49 4.97 -26.17 11.34
C ASP A 49 3.48 -25.88 11.61
N THR A 50 3.19 -24.72 12.20
CA THR A 50 1.82 -24.23 12.43
C THR A 50 1.62 -22.84 11.82
N ALA A 51 0.37 -22.42 11.71
CA ALA A 51 0.04 -21.07 11.24
C ALA A 51 0.54 -20.00 12.21
N GLU A 52 0.44 -20.22 13.52
CA GLU A 52 0.87 -19.29 14.56
C GLU A 52 2.40 -19.12 14.51
N ALA A 53 3.15 -20.22 14.36
CA ALA A 53 4.60 -20.17 14.23
C ALA A 53 5.04 -19.50 12.92
N PHE A 54 4.29 -19.70 11.84
CA PHE A 54 4.54 -18.99 10.57
C PHE A 54 4.34 -17.48 10.71
N LEU A 55 3.23 -17.05 11.33
CA LEU A 55 2.92 -15.64 11.57
C LEU A 55 3.91 -14.97 12.52
N ALA A 56 4.45 -15.71 13.49
CA ALA A 56 5.46 -15.23 14.44
C ALA A 56 6.91 -15.35 13.92
N ASN A 57 7.12 -15.86 12.70
CA ASN A 57 8.46 -16.12 12.20
C ASN A 57 9.21 -14.82 11.86
N GLN A 58 10.25 -14.54 12.65
CA GLN A 58 11.03 -13.31 12.53
C GLN A 58 11.81 -13.20 11.21
N VAL A 59 12.06 -14.31 10.50
CA VAL A 59 12.68 -14.27 9.17
C VAL A 59 11.81 -13.50 8.18
N TYR A 60 10.49 -13.69 8.24
CA TYR A 60 9.55 -13.02 7.32
C TYR A 60 9.40 -11.54 7.66
N SER A 61 9.30 -11.21 8.95
CA SER A 61 9.19 -9.81 9.39
C SER A 61 10.47 -9.03 9.15
N ASN A 62 11.64 -9.66 9.34
CA ASN A 62 12.93 -9.04 9.03
C ASN A 62 13.10 -8.85 7.53
N ALA A 63 12.77 -9.85 6.70
CA ALA A 63 12.83 -9.73 5.23
C ALA A 63 11.94 -8.58 4.74
N ALA A 64 10.70 -8.51 5.22
CA ALA A 64 9.76 -7.44 4.87
C ALA A 64 10.24 -6.06 5.33
N SER A 65 10.72 -5.94 6.57
CA SER A 65 11.12 -4.65 7.15
C SER A 65 12.46 -4.13 6.62
N SER A 66 13.36 -5.02 6.18
CA SER A 66 14.66 -4.66 5.60
C SER A 66 14.63 -4.51 4.08
N ALA A 67 13.53 -4.88 3.44
CA ALA A 67 13.39 -4.82 1.99
C ALA A 67 13.52 -3.38 1.46
N VAL A 68 14.47 -3.18 0.57
CA VAL A 68 14.71 -1.87 -0.07
C VAL A 68 13.58 -1.58 -1.06
N THR A 69 13.01 -0.38 -0.98
CA THR A 69 12.01 0.07 -1.96
C THR A 69 12.67 0.22 -3.32
N PRO A 70 12.16 -0.42 -4.38
CA PRO A 70 12.83 -0.37 -5.67
C PRO A 70 12.61 1.00 -6.34
N PRO A 71 13.57 1.50 -7.15
CA PRO A 71 13.47 2.81 -7.78
C PRO A 71 12.18 2.98 -8.60
N GLY A 72 11.58 4.17 -8.58
CA GLY A 72 10.31 4.42 -9.29
C GLY A 72 9.07 3.85 -8.59
N TYR A 73 9.20 3.36 -7.36
CA TYR A 73 8.08 2.94 -6.50
C TYR A 73 8.17 3.60 -5.13
N ALA A 74 7.05 3.69 -4.43
CA ALA A 74 6.95 4.04 -3.01
C ALA A 74 6.32 2.87 -2.23
N GLN A 75 6.87 2.56 -1.06
CA GLN A 75 6.28 1.61 -0.13
C GLN A 75 5.01 2.21 0.50
N SER A 76 3.89 1.49 0.42
CA SER A 76 2.58 1.92 0.95
C SER A 76 2.23 1.30 2.29
N PHE A 77 2.75 0.12 2.58
CA PHE A 77 2.69 -0.54 3.88
C PHE A 77 3.80 -1.58 3.97
N VAL A 78 4.15 -1.95 5.20
CA VAL A 78 5.25 -2.87 5.50
C VAL A 78 4.83 -3.92 6.52
N ASN A 79 5.27 -5.15 6.31
CA ASN A 79 5.19 -6.26 7.25
C ASN A 79 3.78 -6.51 7.86
N LEU A 80 2.74 -6.50 7.03
CA LEU A 80 1.40 -6.90 7.46
C LEU A 80 1.24 -8.43 7.40
N GLN A 81 0.27 -8.96 8.16
CA GLN A 81 -0.13 -10.37 8.16
C GLN A 81 -1.37 -10.62 7.28
N ALA A 82 -1.45 -9.89 6.17
CA ALA A 82 -2.51 -10.03 5.19
C ALA A 82 -2.01 -9.61 3.80
N ALA A 83 -2.43 -10.32 2.76
CA ALA A 83 -2.23 -9.91 1.38
C ALA A 83 -3.31 -8.93 0.96
N THR A 84 -3.02 -8.22 -0.13
CA THR A 84 -3.95 -7.28 -0.75
C THR A 84 -5.16 -8.00 -1.35
N THR A 85 -6.34 -7.45 -1.10
CA THR A 85 -7.58 -7.72 -1.85
C THR A 85 -8.24 -6.39 -2.17
N THR A 86 -8.33 -6.06 -3.46
CA THR A 86 -8.99 -4.86 -3.95
C THR A 86 -9.46 -5.05 -5.40
N SER A 87 -9.91 -3.99 -6.05
CA SER A 87 -10.25 -4.00 -7.48
C SER A 87 -9.00 -4.09 -8.37
N ASN A 88 -9.18 -4.38 -9.67
CA ASN A 88 -8.09 -4.42 -10.67
C ASN A 88 -6.92 -5.35 -10.33
N TYR A 89 -7.20 -6.52 -9.76
CA TYR A 89 -6.22 -7.61 -9.70
C TYR A 89 -5.80 -8.00 -11.12
N LEU A 90 -4.49 -8.10 -11.37
CA LEU A 90 -3.95 -8.45 -12.69
C LEU A 90 -3.49 -9.90 -12.75
N THR A 91 -2.55 -10.27 -11.87
CA THR A 91 -1.95 -11.62 -11.80
C THR A 91 -1.06 -11.77 -10.56
N TYR A 92 -0.47 -12.94 -10.33
CA TYR A 92 0.61 -13.13 -9.37
C TYR A 92 1.75 -13.96 -9.97
N TYR A 93 2.92 -13.87 -9.34
CA TYR A 93 4.08 -14.71 -9.59
C TYR A 93 4.63 -15.28 -8.29
N ASP A 94 5.02 -16.55 -8.32
CA ASP A 94 5.86 -17.12 -7.28
C ASP A 94 7.33 -16.76 -7.56
N LEU A 95 8.00 -16.18 -6.57
CA LEU A 95 9.38 -15.73 -6.66
C LEU A 95 10.32 -16.70 -5.94
N GLN A 96 11.59 -16.69 -6.37
CA GLN A 96 12.63 -17.50 -5.72
C GLN A 96 13.14 -16.90 -4.41
N SER A 97 12.94 -15.60 -4.21
CA SER A 97 13.36 -14.87 -3.02
C SER A 97 12.44 -13.67 -2.77
N TYR A 98 12.48 -13.14 -1.55
CA TYR A 98 11.77 -11.92 -1.19
C TYR A 98 12.56 -10.71 -1.72
N ASP A 99 12.33 -10.36 -2.98
CA ASP A 99 13.00 -9.24 -3.66
C ASP A 99 11.99 -8.31 -4.34
N PRO A 100 11.78 -7.10 -3.80
CA PRO A 100 10.93 -6.09 -4.43
C PRO A 100 11.34 -5.70 -5.85
N SER A 101 12.64 -5.76 -6.19
CA SER A 101 13.14 -5.41 -7.52
C SER A 101 12.70 -6.42 -8.57
N VAL A 102 12.68 -7.71 -8.22
CA VAL A 102 12.16 -8.77 -9.11
C VAL A 102 10.65 -8.61 -9.30
N CYS A 103 9.90 -8.33 -8.23
CA CYS A 103 8.46 -8.11 -8.32
C CYS A 103 8.11 -6.85 -9.13
N LYS A 104 8.87 -5.76 -8.94
CA LYS A 104 8.81 -4.56 -9.78
C LYS A 104 9.00 -4.88 -11.25
N ALA A 105 10.02 -5.67 -11.61
CA ALA A 105 10.28 -6.00 -13.01
C ALA A 105 9.09 -6.76 -13.64
N LYS A 106 8.39 -7.60 -12.87
CA LYS A 106 7.14 -8.22 -13.30
C LYS A 106 6.04 -7.18 -13.50
N CYS A 107 5.85 -6.26 -12.55
CA CYS A 107 4.86 -5.19 -12.68
C CYS A 107 5.11 -4.31 -13.89
N ASP A 108 6.35 -3.87 -14.13
CA ASP A 108 6.68 -3.00 -15.26
C ASP A 108 6.48 -3.65 -16.63
N ALA A 109 6.56 -4.98 -16.71
CA ALA A 109 6.30 -5.73 -17.93
C ALA A 109 4.79 -5.95 -18.21
N VAL A 110 3.94 -5.77 -17.20
CA VAL A 110 2.49 -5.97 -17.32
C VAL A 110 1.81 -4.63 -17.59
N THR A 111 1.18 -4.51 -18.76
CA THR A 111 0.40 -3.32 -19.11
C THR A 111 -0.71 -3.09 -18.08
N GLY A 112 -0.83 -1.86 -17.59
CA GLY A 112 -1.81 -1.50 -16.58
C GLY A 112 -1.38 -1.78 -15.14
N CYS A 113 -0.21 -2.37 -14.88
CA CYS A 113 0.28 -2.54 -13.51
C CYS A 113 0.79 -1.22 -12.92
N THR A 114 0.13 -0.81 -11.84
CA THR A 114 0.42 0.43 -11.09
C THR A 114 0.92 0.14 -9.68
N ALA A 115 0.78 -1.09 -9.19
CA ALA A 115 1.24 -1.47 -7.86
C ALA A 115 1.46 -2.98 -7.74
N PHE A 116 2.20 -3.39 -6.71
CA PHE A 116 2.37 -4.79 -6.37
C PHE A 116 2.40 -5.02 -4.86
N ASN A 117 1.97 -6.21 -4.44
CA ASN A 117 2.09 -6.70 -3.06
C ASN A 117 2.97 -7.95 -3.03
N LEU A 118 4.04 -7.87 -2.24
CA LEU A 118 5.04 -8.92 -2.04
C LEU A 118 4.89 -9.49 -0.62
N TYR A 119 4.71 -10.80 -0.50
CA TYR A 119 4.41 -11.44 0.79
C TYR A 119 4.84 -12.91 0.83
N PHE A 120 4.95 -13.46 2.04
CA PHE A 120 5.08 -14.90 2.25
C PHE A 120 3.70 -15.53 2.48
N GLU A 121 3.43 -16.66 1.85
CA GLU A 121 2.20 -17.44 2.04
C GLU A 121 2.53 -18.86 2.50
N ARG A 122 1.88 -19.30 3.58
CA ARG A 122 1.94 -20.69 4.05
C ARG A 122 0.99 -21.53 3.22
N ASP A 123 1.51 -22.41 2.38
CA ASP A 123 0.71 -23.30 1.53
C ASP A 123 0.95 -24.78 1.89
N PRO A 124 -0.05 -25.66 1.66
CA PRO A 124 0.07 -27.07 1.97
C PRO A 124 0.91 -27.81 0.91
N SER A 125 1.82 -28.70 1.33
CA SER A 125 2.69 -29.54 0.46
C SER A 125 1.94 -30.44 -0.52
N VAL A 126 0.74 -30.84 -0.13
CA VAL A 126 -0.18 -31.64 -0.94
C VAL A 126 -1.58 -31.06 -0.77
N LEU A 127 -2.51 -31.40 -1.67
CA LEU A 127 -3.91 -30.98 -1.54
C LEU A 127 -4.49 -31.50 -0.20
N PRO A 128 -4.98 -30.63 0.70
CA PRO A 128 -5.59 -31.09 1.95
C PRO A 128 -6.90 -31.83 1.69
N ASP A 129 -7.07 -32.99 2.34
CA ASP A 129 -8.31 -33.77 2.33
C ASP A 129 -8.86 -33.86 3.76
N ALA A 130 -10.13 -33.55 3.96
CA ALA A 130 -10.72 -33.46 5.30
C ALA A 130 -10.67 -34.77 6.12
N SER A 131 -10.55 -35.93 5.47
CA SER A 131 -10.61 -37.24 6.10
C SER A 131 -9.26 -37.96 6.14
N ALA A 132 -8.52 -37.92 5.03
CA ALA A 132 -7.25 -38.60 4.87
C ALA A 132 -6.09 -37.70 5.30
N CYS A 133 -6.04 -36.45 4.85
CA CYS A 133 -4.89 -35.58 5.08
C CYS A 133 -5.34 -34.14 5.40
N PRO A 134 -5.97 -33.92 6.57
CA PRO A 134 -6.63 -32.64 6.86
C PRO A 134 -5.65 -31.51 7.13
N ASN A 135 -4.42 -31.82 7.55
CA ASN A 135 -3.37 -30.84 7.83
C ASN A 135 -1.98 -31.36 7.37
N PRO A 136 -1.69 -31.35 6.05
CA PRO A 136 -0.38 -31.73 5.53
C PRO A 136 0.74 -30.81 6.03
N SER A 137 2.00 -31.22 5.82
CA SER A 137 3.15 -30.33 6.02
C SER A 137 3.06 -29.12 5.10
N SER A 138 3.64 -27.98 5.50
CA SER A 138 3.65 -26.77 4.67
C SER A 138 4.90 -26.62 3.80
N PHE A 139 4.80 -25.72 2.84
CA PHE A 139 5.93 -24.97 2.30
C PHE A 139 5.59 -23.48 2.31
N THR A 140 6.58 -22.66 1.98
CA THR A 140 6.45 -21.21 1.97
C THR A 140 6.58 -20.71 0.54
N ASN A 141 5.55 -20.05 0.04
CA ASN A 141 5.61 -19.30 -1.20
C ASN A 141 6.03 -17.86 -0.93
N VAL A 142 6.82 -17.29 -1.85
CA VAL A 142 7.05 -15.85 -1.91
C VAL A 142 6.24 -15.32 -3.08
N LYS A 143 5.13 -14.65 -2.79
CA LYS A 143 4.17 -14.22 -3.82
C LYS A 143 4.32 -12.74 -4.13
N CYS A 144 4.32 -12.44 -5.42
CA CYS A 144 4.28 -11.12 -6.01
C CYS A 144 2.95 -10.96 -6.74
N SER A 145 1.97 -10.35 -6.09
CA SER A 145 0.67 -10.03 -6.71
C SER A 145 0.69 -8.64 -7.34
N LEU A 146 0.12 -8.51 -8.54
CA LEU A 146 0.14 -7.30 -9.36
C LEU A 146 -1.26 -6.68 -9.46
N TRP A 147 -1.31 -5.36 -9.40
CA TRP A 147 -2.54 -4.59 -9.29
C TRP A 147 -2.53 -3.38 -10.21
N GLY A 148 -3.67 -3.11 -10.86
CA GLY A 148 -3.95 -1.90 -11.63
C GLY A 148 -4.65 -0.82 -10.82
N THR A 149 -4.47 -0.84 -9.50
CA THR A 149 -4.90 0.20 -8.56
C THR A 149 -3.81 0.41 -7.52
N ALA A 150 -3.80 1.58 -6.88
CA ALA A 150 -2.92 1.84 -5.75
C ALA A 150 -3.31 0.98 -4.54
N LEU A 151 -2.29 0.57 -3.77
CA LEU A 151 -2.42 -0.22 -2.55
C LEU A 151 -2.23 0.66 -1.31
N THR A 152 -2.94 0.31 -0.25
CA THR A 152 -2.82 0.91 1.08
C THR A 152 -2.90 -0.20 2.14
N SER A 153 -2.54 0.09 3.38
CA SER A 153 -2.72 -0.88 4.47
C SER A 153 -4.16 -1.39 4.59
N ALA A 154 -5.15 -0.54 4.27
CA ALA A 154 -6.57 -0.92 4.26
C ALA A 154 -6.93 -1.93 3.17
N THR A 155 -6.12 -2.05 2.10
CA THR A 155 -6.32 -3.09 1.08
C THR A 155 -5.77 -4.45 1.49
N ALA A 156 -4.90 -4.52 2.50
CA ALA A 156 -4.34 -5.77 3.00
C ALA A 156 -5.33 -6.48 3.95
N THR A 157 -6.33 -7.15 3.36
CA THR A 157 -7.45 -7.78 4.09
C THR A 157 -7.52 -9.30 3.94
N ASN A 158 -6.75 -9.88 3.01
CA ASN A 158 -6.68 -11.33 2.88
C ASN A 158 -5.73 -11.89 3.94
N SER A 159 -6.24 -12.29 5.10
CA SER A 159 -5.46 -12.95 6.16
C SER A 159 -5.28 -14.47 5.94
N GLY A 160 -5.72 -14.99 4.79
CA GLY A 160 -5.71 -16.41 4.49
C GLY A 160 -7.03 -17.11 4.80
N GLN A 161 -7.02 -18.44 4.74
CA GLN A 161 -8.22 -19.28 4.83
C GLN A 161 -7.87 -20.71 5.27
N TYR A 162 -8.87 -21.41 5.80
CA TYR A 162 -8.75 -22.85 6.05
C TYR A 162 -9.02 -23.65 4.77
N ARG A 163 -8.20 -24.68 4.55
CA ARG A 163 -8.40 -25.76 3.57
C ARG A 163 -8.39 -27.08 4.34
N ALA A 164 -9.57 -27.67 4.59
CA ALA A 164 -9.73 -28.66 5.65
C ALA A 164 -9.22 -28.11 7.00
N SER A 165 -8.32 -28.80 7.70
CA SER A 165 -7.70 -28.33 8.95
C SER A 165 -6.38 -27.57 8.73
N PHE A 166 -5.92 -27.42 7.49
CA PHE A 166 -4.73 -26.64 7.16
C PHE A 166 -5.09 -25.16 7.06
N HIS A 167 -4.44 -24.32 7.86
CA HIS A 167 -4.62 -22.87 7.80
C HIS A 167 -3.56 -22.24 6.89
N VAL A 168 -4.00 -21.73 5.74
CA VAL A 168 -3.21 -20.85 4.88
C VAL A 168 -3.17 -19.49 5.55
N VAL A 169 -1.97 -18.94 5.74
CA VAL A 169 -1.77 -17.64 6.38
C VAL A 169 -0.70 -16.85 5.63
N ILE A 170 -0.74 -15.53 5.80
CA ILE A 170 0.14 -14.59 5.11
C ILE A 170 0.97 -13.81 6.13
N ALA A 171 2.26 -13.64 5.84
CA ALA A 171 3.19 -12.89 6.69
C ALA A 171 4.16 -12.06 5.84
N GLY A 172 4.79 -11.05 6.46
CA GLY A 172 5.79 -10.22 5.80
C GLY A 172 5.25 -9.50 4.56
N SER A 173 4.01 -9.03 4.60
CA SER A 173 3.34 -8.43 3.45
C SER A 173 3.69 -6.95 3.29
N ASN A 174 4.31 -6.61 2.16
CA ASN A 174 4.64 -5.24 1.77
C ASN A 174 3.86 -4.82 0.53
N GLY A 175 3.38 -3.58 0.51
CA GLY A 175 2.75 -2.96 -0.66
C GLY A 175 3.65 -1.89 -1.27
N TYR A 176 3.67 -1.83 -2.59
CA TYR A 176 4.47 -0.86 -3.34
C TYR A 176 3.65 -0.28 -4.49
N ASN A 177 3.58 1.05 -4.55
CA ASN A 177 2.90 1.79 -5.61
C ASN A 177 3.91 2.41 -6.56
N LYS A 178 3.67 2.31 -7.87
CA LYS A 178 4.47 2.96 -8.90
C LYS A 178 4.39 4.48 -8.70
N LEU A 179 5.54 5.14 -8.79
CA LEU A 179 5.60 6.59 -8.78
C LEU A 179 5.14 7.14 -10.13
N PRO A 180 4.57 8.36 -10.17
CA PRO A 180 4.33 9.05 -11.42
C PRO A 180 5.65 9.28 -12.19
N PRO A 181 5.59 9.56 -13.49
CA PRO A 181 6.78 9.78 -14.29
C PRO A 181 7.55 11.02 -13.82
N ALA A 182 8.89 10.93 -13.85
CA ALA A 182 9.77 12.08 -13.71
C ALA A 182 9.44 13.14 -14.78
N GLN A 183 9.66 14.42 -14.46
CA GLN A 183 9.37 15.53 -15.36
C GLN A 183 10.68 16.21 -15.80
N PRO A 184 10.86 16.52 -17.10
CA PRO A 184 12.07 17.18 -17.58
C PRO A 184 12.34 18.50 -16.87
N GLY A 185 13.57 18.69 -16.37
CA GLY A 185 13.97 19.90 -15.64
C GLY A 185 13.53 19.94 -14.17
N PHE A 186 12.91 18.88 -13.66
CA PHE A 186 12.52 18.78 -12.26
C PHE A 186 13.18 17.58 -11.56
N ASP A 187 13.63 17.81 -10.34
CA ASP A 187 13.93 16.75 -9.38
C ASP A 187 12.61 16.19 -8.82
N GLY A 188 12.52 14.86 -8.70
CA GLY A 188 11.33 14.15 -8.21
C GLY A 188 10.87 13.05 -9.16
N PRO A 189 9.67 12.45 -8.92
CA PRO A 189 8.71 12.80 -7.87
C PRO A 189 9.17 12.49 -6.44
N THR A 190 8.88 13.39 -5.52
CA THR A 190 8.97 13.13 -4.08
C THR A 190 7.59 12.72 -3.55
N PRO A 191 7.41 11.52 -2.98
CA PRO A 191 6.14 11.12 -2.38
C PRO A 191 5.77 11.97 -1.17
N LEU A 192 4.50 12.39 -1.10
CA LEU A 192 3.92 13.20 -0.04
C LEU A 192 2.66 12.52 0.53
N THR A 193 2.34 12.79 1.79
CA THR A 193 1.16 12.23 2.47
C THR A 193 -0.10 13.06 2.31
N GLY A 194 0.05 14.33 1.96
CA GLY A 194 -1.04 15.26 1.65
C GLY A 194 -0.57 16.33 0.66
N ALA A 195 -1.39 17.33 0.42
CA ALA A 195 -1.00 18.50 -0.36
C ALA A 195 -0.23 19.49 0.51
N ILE A 196 0.62 20.30 -0.11
CA ILE A 196 1.48 21.25 0.58
C ILE A 196 0.66 22.44 1.12
N ILE A 197 0.88 22.78 2.39
CA ILE A 197 0.49 24.06 2.99
C ILE A 197 1.78 24.81 3.33
N ALA A 198 2.08 25.85 2.55
CA ALA A 198 3.18 26.75 2.87
C ALA A 198 2.86 27.54 4.15
N PRO A 199 3.81 27.71 5.11
CA PRO A 199 3.53 28.28 6.43
C PRO A 199 2.91 29.68 6.44
N ASP A 200 3.37 30.55 5.53
CA ASP A 200 2.97 31.96 5.46
C ASP A 200 2.25 32.30 4.14
N GLY A 201 2.06 31.30 3.27
CA GLY A 201 1.49 31.45 1.93
C GLY A 201 2.29 32.34 0.97
N SER A 202 3.40 32.96 1.40
CA SER A 202 4.14 33.97 0.61
C SER A 202 4.76 33.39 -0.66
N THR A 203 4.98 32.09 -0.66
CA THR A 203 5.55 31.34 -1.78
C THR A 203 4.50 30.74 -2.68
N TYR A 204 3.24 30.68 -2.26
CA TYR A 204 2.16 30.07 -3.03
C TYR A 204 1.77 30.97 -4.20
N ILE A 205 1.81 30.44 -5.41
CA ILE A 205 1.47 31.16 -6.64
C ILE A 205 -0.01 30.94 -6.97
N GLY A 206 -0.46 29.69 -6.84
CA GLY A 206 -1.83 29.29 -7.12
C GLY A 206 -1.94 27.80 -7.36
N VAL A 207 -3.15 27.36 -7.70
CA VAL A 207 -3.44 25.97 -8.09
C VAL A 207 -3.96 25.94 -9.51
N ARG A 208 -3.51 24.95 -10.28
CA ARG A 208 -4.06 24.61 -11.59
C ARG A 208 -4.80 23.28 -11.48
N PHE A 209 -5.85 23.13 -12.28
CA PHE A 209 -6.70 21.96 -12.23
C PHE A 209 -6.94 21.41 -13.63
N GLN A 210 -6.82 20.10 -13.76
CA GLN A 210 -7.23 19.35 -14.94
C GLN A 210 -8.17 18.22 -14.52
N ALA A 211 -9.41 18.28 -14.99
CA ALA A 211 -10.35 17.19 -14.81
C ALA A 211 -9.83 15.91 -15.48
N GLY A 212 -10.03 14.76 -14.84
CA GLY A 212 -9.57 13.48 -15.35
C GLY A 212 -9.67 12.37 -14.30
N SER A 213 -9.36 11.13 -14.70
CA SER A 213 -9.45 9.95 -13.82
C SER A 213 -8.10 9.51 -13.24
N THR A 214 -7.00 10.16 -13.64
CA THR A 214 -5.63 9.78 -13.25
C THR A 214 -4.78 11.02 -12.98
N LEU A 215 -3.72 10.85 -12.19
CA LEU A 215 -2.71 11.89 -11.97
C LEU A 215 -1.96 12.20 -13.28
N ASN A 216 -1.95 13.47 -13.69
CA ASN A 216 -1.20 13.96 -14.85
C ASN A 216 -0.11 14.96 -14.44
N THR A 217 1.09 14.45 -14.14
CA THR A 217 2.20 15.29 -13.71
C THR A 217 2.85 16.08 -14.84
N THR A 218 2.64 15.67 -16.09
CA THR A 218 3.06 16.43 -17.28
C THR A 218 2.25 17.70 -17.45
N PHE A 219 0.94 17.66 -17.15
CA PHE A 219 0.13 18.88 -17.06
C PHE A 219 0.68 19.84 -16.01
N CYS A 220 0.96 19.38 -14.79
CA CYS A 220 1.52 20.24 -13.74
C CYS A 220 2.88 20.87 -14.11
N ALA A 221 3.77 20.10 -14.73
CA ALA A 221 5.06 20.62 -15.18
C ALA A 221 4.91 21.68 -16.29
N SER A 222 4.00 21.44 -17.24
CA SER A 222 3.65 22.39 -18.31
C SER A 222 3.12 23.70 -17.73
N GLU A 223 2.17 23.63 -16.80
CA GLU A 223 1.59 24.82 -16.18
C GLU A 223 2.61 25.59 -15.35
N CYS A 224 3.45 24.89 -14.58
CA CYS A 224 4.53 25.52 -13.82
C CYS A 224 5.50 26.31 -14.74
N ALA A 225 5.85 25.74 -15.90
CA ALA A 225 6.66 26.43 -16.90
C ALA A 225 5.92 27.65 -17.51
N ALA A 226 4.63 27.50 -17.82
CA ALA A 226 3.80 28.57 -18.38
C ALA A 226 3.61 29.74 -17.39
N THR A 227 3.34 29.45 -16.12
CA THR A 227 3.27 30.44 -15.03
C THR A 227 4.57 31.22 -14.94
N THR A 228 5.71 30.53 -14.92
CA THR A 228 7.03 31.19 -14.88
C THR A 228 7.26 32.12 -16.08
N ALA A 229 6.91 31.66 -17.29
CA ALA A 229 7.06 32.46 -18.51
C ALA A 229 6.16 33.70 -18.51
N ASN A 230 4.91 33.54 -18.08
CA ASN A 230 3.95 34.63 -17.96
C ASN A 230 4.44 35.69 -16.96
N ASP A 231 4.81 35.28 -15.76
CA ASP A 231 5.21 36.20 -14.69
C ASP A 231 6.53 36.91 -15.04
N ARG A 232 7.44 36.23 -15.74
CA ARG A 232 8.65 36.85 -16.29
C ARG A 232 8.35 37.92 -17.35
N SER A 233 7.28 37.78 -18.12
CA SER A 233 6.90 38.75 -19.16
C SER A 233 6.29 40.03 -18.60
N THR A 234 5.82 40.00 -17.35
CA THR A 234 5.25 41.14 -16.62
C THR A 234 5.88 41.29 -15.24
N PRO A 235 7.20 41.56 -15.16
CA PRO A 235 7.89 41.68 -13.88
C PRO A 235 7.43 42.94 -13.14
N LYS A 236 7.66 42.96 -11.82
CA LYS A 236 7.50 44.16 -10.99
C LYS A 236 8.50 45.24 -11.43
N ALA A 237 8.28 46.47 -10.98
CA ALA A 237 9.13 47.61 -11.28
C ALA A 237 10.60 47.44 -10.83
N ASP A 238 10.84 46.62 -9.80
CA ASP A 238 12.18 46.26 -9.32
C ASP A 238 12.83 45.09 -10.10
N GLY A 239 12.18 44.62 -11.16
CA GLY A 239 12.63 43.52 -12.01
C GLY A 239 12.35 42.12 -11.45
N THR A 240 11.64 42.00 -10.32
CA THR A 240 11.31 40.71 -9.71
C THR A 240 9.99 40.13 -10.24
N TYR A 241 9.86 38.81 -10.26
CA TYR A 241 8.64 38.07 -10.58
C TYR A 241 8.54 36.77 -9.75
N MET A 242 7.42 36.05 -9.83
CA MET A 242 7.19 34.80 -9.08
C MET A 242 7.39 33.57 -9.99
N PRO A 243 8.61 32.99 -10.08
CA PRO A 243 8.81 31.78 -10.84
C PRO A 243 8.16 30.59 -10.13
N CYS A 244 7.62 29.63 -10.87
CA CYS A 244 7.28 28.33 -10.30
C CYS A 244 8.55 27.47 -10.21
N ASN A 245 9.10 27.37 -8.99
CA ASN A 245 10.27 26.56 -8.69
C ASN A 245 9.91 25.21 -8.08
N PHE A 246 8.64 25.01 -7.75
CA PHE A 246 8.14 23.75 -7.21
C PHE A 246 6.65 23.62 -7.49
N PHE A 247 6.22 22.40 -7.82
CA PHE A 247 4.80 22.08 -7.82
C PHE A 247 4.51 20.82 -7.02
N ASN A 248 3.40 20.87 -6.30
CA ASN A 248 2.79 19.69 -5.69
C ASN A 248 1.59 19.26 -6.55
N ALA A 249 1.69 18.05 -7.11
CA ALA A 249 0.64 17.42 -7.89
C ALA A 249 -0.10 16.38 -7.03
N TRP A 250 -1.43 16.39 -7.04
CA TRP A 250 -2.26 15.36 -6.39
C TRP A 250 -3.55 15.08 -7.15
N VAL A 251 -4.17 13.95 -6.83
CA VAL A 251 -5.52 13.58 -7.27
C VAL A 251 -6.54 13.95 -6.20
N GLY A 252 -7.49 14.81 -6.55
CA GLY A 252 -8.63 15.14 -5.69
C GLY A 252 -9.72 14.07 -5.80
N VAL A 253 -10.35 13.76 -4.67
CA VAL A 253 -11.48 12.81 -4.60
C VAL A 253 -12.60 13.45 -3.82
N LEU A 254 -13.77 13.66 -4.43
CA LEU A 254 -14.96 14.20 -3.78
C LEU A 254 -16.02 13.10 -3.64
N GLY A 255 -16.41 12.78 -2.41
CA GLY A 255 -17.43 11.77 -2.15
C GLY A 255 -17.08 10.38 -2.71
N GLY A 256 -15.78 10.06 -2.79
CA GLY A 256 -15.28 8.81 -3.38
C GLY A 256 -15.10 8.84 -4.91
N VAL A 257 -15.43 9.94 -5.57
CA VAL A 257 -15.25 10.11 -7.03
C VAL A 257 -14.04 10.99 -7.30
N VAL A 258 -13.13 10.52 -8.16
CA VAL A 258 -11.96 11.29 -8.60
C VAL A 258 -12.43 12.53 -9.38
N ASP A 259 -11.98 13.72 -9.00
CA ASP A 259 -12.31 14.97 -9.70
C ASP A 259 -11.26 15.36 -10.76
N GLY A 260 -9.99 15.10 -10.49
CA GLY A 260 -8.90 15.35 -11.41
C GLY A 260 -7.55 15.57 -10.74
N THR A 261 -6.61 16.06 -11.55
CA THR A 261 -5.28 16.46 -11.11
C THR A 261 -5.30 17.91 -10.68
N HIS A 262 -4.78 18.18 -9.49
CA HIS A 262 -4.53 19.51 -8.97
C HIS A 262 -3.03 19.74 -8.86
N CYS A 263 -2.56 20.93 -9.21
CA CYS A 263 -1.15 21.32 -9.24
C CYS A 263 -0.99 22.63 -8.46
N ALA A 264 -0.60 22.55 -7.19
CA ALA A 264 -0.25 23.75 -6.42
C ALA A 264 1.18 24.17 -6.75
N GLU A 265 1.38 25.42 -7.13
CA GLU A 265 2.65 25.97 -7.59
C GLU A 265 3.24 26.92 -6.55
N TYR A 266 4.56 26.86 -6.37
CA TYR A 266 5.28 27.63 -5.37
C TYR A 266 6.59 28.20 -5.91
N THR A 267 7.00 29.35 -5.36
CA THR A 267 8.27 30.01 -5.70
C THR A 267 9.51 29.36 -5.11
N GLN A 268 9.34 28.35 -4.25
CA GLN A 268 10.43 27.53 -3.72
C GLN A 268 9.94 26.11 -3.39
N PRO A 269 10.84 25.12 -3.30
CA PRO A 269 10.51 23.77 -2.87
C PRO A 269 9.98 23.69 -1.46
N TRP A 270 9.00 22.80 -1.28
CA TRP A 270 8.49 22.39 0.02
C TRP A 270 8.58 20.87 0.17
N GLY A 271 8.87 20.42 1.39
CA GLY A 271 9.02 19.01 1.72
C GLY A 271 7.93 18.48 2.65
N LYS A 272 8.12 17.22 3.09
CA LYS A 272 7.20 16.48 3.96
C LYS A 272 6.68 17.23 5.20
N PRO A 273 7.45 18.06 5.93
CA PRO A 273 6.90 18.78 7.07
C PRO A 273 5.70 19.69 6.75
N TYR A 274 5.47 19.99 5.47
CA TYR A 274 4.43 20.89 4.99
C TYR A 274 3.31 20.17 4.21
N ASP A 275 3.34 18.85 4.05
CA ASP A 275 2.34 18.08 3.28
C ASP A 275 1.06 17.76 4.07
N THR A 276 0.59 18.73 4.83
CA THR A 276 -0.42 18.57 5.90
C THR A 276 -1.86 18.74 5.43
N ASN A 277 -2.11 19.04 4.16
CA ASN A 277 -3.47 19.13 3.61
C ASN A 277 -3.97 17.75 3.14
N TYR A 278 -4.78 17.10 3.94
CA TYR A 278 -5.38 15.80 3.59
C TYR A 278 -6.76 15.93 2.91
N GLY A 279 -7.25 17.16 2.73
CA GLY A 279 -8.60 17.47 2.25
C GLY A 279 -9.49 18.06 3.34
N GLN A 280 -10.80 18.12 3.06
CA GLN A 280 -11.78 18.81 3.91
C GLN A 280 -13.21 18.31 3.66
N MET A 281 -14.13 18.57 4.60
CA MET A 281 -15.56 18.41 4.35
C MET A 281 -16.06 19.49 3.37
N ARG A 282 -16.86 19.08 2.38
CA ARG A 282 -17.58 19.96 1.45
C ARG A 282 -19.07 19.58 1.49
N GLY A 283 -19.84 20.30 2.30
CA GLY A 283 -21.22 19.90 2.60
C GLY A 283 -21.25 18.55 3.33
N ASN A 284 -21.98 17.58 2.77
CA ASN A 284 -22.06 16.22 3.29
C ASN A 284 -21.02 15.25 2.67
N GLN A 285 -20.15 15.73 1.77
CA GLN A 285 -19.14 14.93 1.11
C GLN A 285 -17.75 15.25 1.64
N VAL A 286 -16.89 14.23 1.72
CA VAL A 286 -15.47 14.41 2.01
C VAL A 286 -14.75 14.68 0.69
N TYR A 287 -13.97 15.76 0.66
CA TYR A 287 -12.92 15.95 -0.34
C TYR A 287 -11.60 15.44 0.25
N SER A 288 -10.91 14.55 -0.46
CA SER A 288 -9.64 13.95 -0.02
C SER A 288 -8.52 14.25 -1.00
N VAL A 289 -7.33 14.47 -0.47
CA VAL A 289 -6.08 14.52 -1.25
C VAL A 289 -5.50 13.12 -1.33
N THR A 290 -5.24 12.64 -2.55
CA THR A 290 -4.67 11.31 -2.80
C THR A 290 -3.55 11.40 -3.84
N GLN A 291 -2.64 10.41 -3.87
CA GLN A 291 -1.55 10.35 -4.86
C GLN A 291 -0.77 11.67 -4.97
N SER A 292 -0.30 12.19 -3.82
CA SER A 292 0.39 13.48 -3.75
C SER A 292 1.89 13.35 -3.96
N TYR A 293 2.45 14.18 -4.83
CA TYR A 293 3.88 14.19 -5.17
C TYR A 293 4.39 15.61 -5.37
N GLY A 294 5.62 15.86 -4.94
CA GLY A 294 6.34 17.12 -5.14
C GLY A 294 7.40 17.02 -6.23
N TYR A 295 7.57 18.09 -6.99
CA TYR A 295 8.57 18.24 -8.05
C TYR A 295 9.25 19.60 -7.93
N SER A 296 10.58 19.61 -7.89
CA SER A 296 11.38 20.83 -7.68
C SER A 296 12.14 21.17 -8.95
N LEU A 297 12.00 22.39 -9.46
CA LEU A 297 12.73 22.84 -10.64
C LEU A 297 14.23 22.84 -10.36
N ASN A 298 15.02 22.33 -11.32
CA ASN A 298 16.47 22.24 -11.21
C ASN A 298 17.16 22.63 -12.55
N PRO A 299 17.95 23.73 -12.59
CA PRO A 299 18.17 24.69 -11.52
C PRO A 299 16.92 25.55 -11.26
N GLN A 300 16.79 26.07 -10.04
CA GLN A 300 15.73 27.03 -9.72
C GLN A 300 15.92 28.35 -10.48
N ASP A 301 14.80 28.95 -10.85
CA ASP A 301 14.73 30.30 -11.40
C ASP A 301 14.82 31.33 -10.26
N SER A 302 15.70 32.31 -10.43
CA SER A 302 15.96 33.37 -9.45
C SER A 302 14.80 34.36 -9.25
N GLY A 303 13.81 34.37 -10.14
CA GLY A 303 12.69 35.30 -10.12
C GLY A 303 13.07 36.74 -10.45
N LYS A 304 14.12 36.93 -11.25
CA LYS A 304 14.62 38.26 -11.64
C LYS A 304 14.86 38.29 -13.14
N VAL A 305 14.36 39.31 -13.82
CA VAL A 305 14.79 39.58 -15.20
C VAL A 305 16.26 39.98 -15.17
N SER A 306 17.09 39.34 -16.00
CA SER A 306 18.49 39.73 -16.10
C SER A 306 18.58 41.19 -16.52
N ALA A 307 19.42 41.98 -15.85
CA ALA A 307 19.73 43.35 -16.24
C ALA A 307 20.56 43.33 -17.53
N THR A 308 19.96 42.98 -18.66
CA THR A 308 20.62 43.04 -19.96
C THR A 308 19.58 43.30 -21.03
N ASN A 309 19.69 44.50 -21.62
CA ASN A 309 18.85 45.14 -22.64
C ASN A 309 17.74 46.05 -22.09
N ALA A 310 18.16 47.10 -21.38
CA ALA A 310 17.57 48.42 -21.54
C ALA A 310 18.36 49.17 -22.63
#